data_AF-A0A6F9A915-F1
#
_entry.id   AF-A0A6F9A915-F1
#
_cell.length_a   1.000
_cell.length_b   1.000
_cell.length_c   1.000
_cell.angle_alpha   90.00
_cell.angle_beta   90.00
_cell.angle_gamma   90.00
#
_symmetry.space_group_name_H-M   'P 1'
#
loop_
_entity.id
_entity.type
_entity.pdbx_description
1 polymer ?
#
loop_
_entity_poly.entity_id
_entity_poly.type
_entity_poly.pdbx_seq_one_letter_code
_entity_poly.pdbx_strand_id
1 'polypeptide(L)'
;MVRFLVLALLSLAGVNQTSASPTQASEPPNPTEEQPPLGTGSLSFPWSHLRLPGYIVPLHYHLLLHPNLTMLSYSGTVRIELQVQNNTNWVVLHSKGLRITTATMLDQNLAHLSDQVLPVLHNPTHEQTAIFSPRVLSGGQKYFLFLEFGAELGEGFYGFYRSTYRTSTGETRYGVCVCV
;
A
#
# COMPACT_ATOMS: atom_id res chain seq x y z
N MET A 1 -50.14 -42.72 -21.43
CA MET A 1 -51.42 -42.18 -21.96
C MET A 1 -51.56 -40.76 -21.43
N VAL A 2 -51.94 -39.73 -22.20
CA VAL A 2 -52.43 -39.63 -23.58
C VAL A 2 -51.65 -38.56 -24.37
N ARG A 3 -51.60 -38.64 -25.71
CA ARG A 3 -51.12 -37.59 -26.63
C ARG A 3 -52.31 -36.95 -27.36
N PHE A 4 -52.32 -35.63 -27.51
CA PHE A 4 -52.90 -34.91 -28.66
C PHE A 4 -51.95 -33.72 -28.99
N LEU A 5 -51.41 -33.47 -30.19
CA LEU A 5 -51.93 -33.37 -31.58
C LEU A 5 -52.36 -31.91 -31.89
N VAL A 6 -51.42 -31.03 -32.31
CA VAL A 6 -50.89 -30.75 -33.67
C VAL A 6 -51.63 -29.62 -34.38
N LEU A 7 -50.88 -28.70 -35.02
CA LEU A 7 -51.10 -28.01 -36.31
C LEU A 7 -50.07 -26.85 -36.46
N ALA A 8 -49.59 -26.42 -37.63
CA ALA A 8 -48.93 -27.05 -38.79
C ALA A 8 -48.54 -25.94 -39.82
N LEU A 9 -47.97 -26.33 -40.97
CA LEU A 9 -47.75 -25.52 -42.21
C LEU A 9 -46.57 -24.53 -42.19
N LEU A 10 -45.81 -24.24 -43.27
CA LEU A 10 -45.51 -24.86 -44.59
C LEU A 10 -44.14 -24.25 -45.05
N SER A 11 -43.07 -25.02 -45.30
CA SER A 11 -42.54 -25.47 -46.63
C SER A 11 -42.38 -24.39 -47.72
N LEU A 12 -41.36 -24.33 -48.58
CA LEU A 12 -40.22 -25.24 -48.88
C LEU A 12 -38.87 -24.52 -48.51
N ALA A 13 -37.67 -24.59 -49.14
CA ALA A 13 -37.02 -25.30 -50.26
C ALA A 13 -35.48 -25.27 -50.05
N GLY A 14 -34.60 -26.03 -50.75
CA GLY A 14 -34.87 -27.13 -51.68
C GLY A 14 -33.86 -27.30 -52.83
N VAL A 15 -32.54 -27.44 -52.57
CA VAL A 15 -31.52 -27.90 -53.57
C VAL A 15 -30.53 -28.87 -52.88
N ASN A 16 -29.75 -29.66 -53.64
CA ASN A 16 -29.19 -30.95 -53.20
C ASN A 16 -27.77 -31.23 -53.74
N GLN A 17 -27.04 -32.17 -53.10
CA GLN A 17 -25.79 -32.84 -53.57
C GLN A 17 -24.51 -31.96 -53.61
N THR A 18 -23.25 -32.46 -53.46
CA THR A 18 -22.75 -33.86 -53.33
C THR A 18 -21.40 -33.96 -52.58
N SER A 19 -21.16 -35.12 -51.96
CA SER A 19 -19.86 -35.85 -51.83
C SER A 19 -18.70 -35.38 -50.92
N ALA A 20 -18.10 -36.43 -50.31
CA ALA A 20 -16.70 -36.62 -49.88
C ALA A 20 -16.16 -35.89 -48.63
N SER A 21 -15.73 -36.71 -47.66
CA SER A 21 -14.72 -36.35 -46.64
C SER A 21 -13.35 -36.94 -47.05
N PRO A 22 -12.25 -36.33 -46.60
CA PRO A 22 -11.37 -37.10 -45.73
C PRO A 22 -10.87 -36.34 -44.48
N THR A 23 -10.37 -37.12 -43.53
CA THR A 23 -9.80 -36.75 -42.23
C THR A 23 -8.64 -35.76 -42.28
N GLN A 24 -8.64 -34.72 -41.42
CA GLN A 24 -7.45 -34.38 -40.60
C GLN A 24 -7.72 -33.41 -39.43
N ALA A 25 -6.88 -33.58 -38.38
CA ALA A 25 -6.48 -32.67 -37.30
C ALA A 25 -7.45 -31.62 -36.72
N SER A 26 -7.65 -31.68 -35.40
CA SER A 26 -8.17 -30.59 -34.57
C SER A 26 -7.11 -29.49 -34.36
N GLU A 27 -7.46 -28.24 -34.64
CA GLU A 27 -6.64 -27.04 -34.41
C GLU A 27 -6.72 -26.58 -32.94
N PRO A 28 -5.63 -26.12 -32.29
CA PRO A 28 -5.61 -25.78 -30.87
C PRO A 28 -6.22 -24.39 -30.56
N PRO A 29 -6.72 -24.17 -29.33
CA PRO A 29 -7.25 -22.87 -28.91
C PRO A 29 -6.16 -21.78 -28.81
N ASN A 30 -6.60 -20.54 -29.03
CA ASN A 30 -5.81 -19.31 -29.05
C ASN A 30 -4.90 -19.13 -27.80
N PRO A 31 -3.67 -18.58 -27.94
CA PRO A 31 -2.76 -18.41 -26.81
C PRO A 31 -3.31 -17.46 -25.74
N THR A 32 -2.99 -17.79 -24.48
CA THR A 32 -3.34 -17.05 -23.28
C THR A 32 -2.79 -15.62 -23.31
N GLU A 33 -3.61 -14.62 -22.98
CA GLU A 33 -3.09 -13.31 -22.58
C GLU A 33 -2.36 -13.43 -21.24
N GLU A 34 -1.04 -13.32 -21.28
CA GLU A 34 -0.19 -13.34 -20.10
C GLU A 34 -0.41 -12.06 -19.28
N GLN A 35 -1.18 -12.17 -18.18
CA GLN A 35 -1.45 -11.03 -17.31
C GLN A 35 -0.13 -10.40 -16.81
N PRO A 36 0.06 -9.08 -16.95
CA PRO A 36 1.27 -8.43 -16.49
C PRO A 36 1.53 -8.66 -14.99
N PRO A 37 2.81 -8.73 -14.56
CA PRO A 37 3.15 -8.84 -13.14
C PRO A 37 2.56 -7.66 -12.35
N LEU A 38 2.17 -7.93 -11.10
CA LEU A 38 1.37 -7.02 -10.27
C LEU A 38 2.14 -5.76 -9.83
N GLY A 39 2.30 -4.83 -10.77
CA GLY A 39 2.96 -3.54 -10.57
C GLY A 39 2.15 -2.57 -9.72
N THR A 40 2.86 -1.65 -9.05
CA THR A 40 2.31 -0.65 -8.12
C THR A 40 1.35 0.37 -8.76
N GLY A 41 1.22 0.39 -10.09
CA GLY A 41 0.34 1.31 -10.83
C GLY A 41 -1.17 1.10 -10.66
N SER A 42 -1.60 0.03 -9.98
CA SER A 42 -3.03 -0.26 -9.75
C SER A 42 -3.54 0.09 -8.35
N LEU A 43 -2.68 0.52 -7.42
CA LEU A 43 -3.08 0.86 -6.05
C LEU A 43 -3.54 2.32 -5.96
N SER A 44 -4.75 2.53 -5.41
CA SER A 44 -5.28 3.85 -5.05
C SER A 44 -5.18 4.08 -3.54
N PHE A 45 -5.18 5.35 -3.10
CA PHE A 45 -5.11 5.68 -1.68
C PHE A 45 -6.40 5.21 -0.96
N PRO A 46 -6.33 4.34 0.06
CA PRO A 46 -7.48 3.53 0.49
C PRO A 46 -8.42 4.23 1.48
N TRP A 47 -8.18 5.50 1.81
CA TRP A 47 -8.87 6.21 2.88
C TRP A 47 -9.21 7.66 2.52
N SER A 48 -10.49 8.02 2.61
CA SER A 48 -11.05 9.30 2.15
C SER A 48 -11.28 10.32 3.26
N HIS A 49 -11.10 9.96 4.55
CA HIS A 49 -11.40 10.84 5.68
C HIS A 49 -10.13 11.47 6.27
N LEU A 50 -10.23 12.72 6.73
CA LEU A 50 -9.14 13.44 7.39
C LEU A 50 -8.70 12.78 8.71
N ARG A 51 -9.64 12.20 9.46
CA ARG A 51 -9.37 11.40 10.67
C ARG A 51 -8.95 9.98 10.27
N LEU A 52 -7.91 9.44 10.90
CA LEU A 52 -7.44 8.06 10.69
C LEU A 52 -8.52 7.01 11.03
N PRO A 53 -8.47 5.79 10.44
CA PRO A 53 -9.39 4.71 10.78
C PRO A 53 -9.18 4.21 12.21
N GLY A 54 -10.23 4.27 13.04
CA GLY A 54 -10.15 3.94 14.48
C GLY A 54 -9.93 2.46 14.83
N TYR A 55 -9.93 1.56 13.85
CA TYR A 55 -9.76 0.11 14.06
C TYR A 55 -8.29 -0.36 13.99
N ILE A 56 -7.33 0.55 13.84
CA ILE A 56 -5.88 0.27 13.94
C ILE A 56 -5.34 1.14 15.07
N VAL A 57 -5.02 0.51 16.21
CA VAL A 57 -4.62 1.23 17.43
C VAL A 57 -3.11 1.03 17.68
N PRO A 58 -2.29 2.09 17.68
CA PRO A 58 -0.90 1.98 18.07
C PRO A 58 -0.79 1.78 19.59
N LEU A 59 0.00 0.79 20.00
CA LEU A 59 0.24 0.44 21.40
C LEU A 59 1.59 0.98 21.93
N HIS A 60 2.62 0.96 21.07
CA HIS A 60 3.97 1.39 21.45
C HIS A 60 4.76 1.89 20.23
N TYR A 61 5.67 2.85 20.46
CA TYR A 61 6.56 3.41 19.46
C TYR A 61 8.01 3.30 19.96
N HIS A 62 8.85 2.60 19.22
CA HIS A 62 10.30 2.69 19.35
C HIS A 62 10.84 3.56 18.20
N LEU A 63 11.32 4.76 18.53
CA LEU A 63 11.78 5.78 17.58
C LEU A 63 13.29 6.00 17.76
N LEU A 64 14.03 5.91 16.65
CA LEU A 64 15.43 6.30 16.55
C LEU A 64 15.55 7.50 15.59
N LEU A 65 16.36 8.50 15.94
CA LEU A 65 16.46 9.75 15.21
C LEU A 65 17.92 10.22 15.15
N HIS A 66 18.42 10.46 13.94
CA HIS A 66 19.80 10.88 13.68
C HIS A 66 19.81 12.24 12.93
N PRO A 67 19.85 13.37 13.65
CA PRO A 67 20.00 14.69 13.05
C PRO A 67 21.45 14.95 12.62
N ASN A 68 21.60 15.51 11.41
CA ASN A 68 22.85 16.02 10.87
C ASN A 68 22.79 17.55 10.81
N LEU A 69 23.42 18.20 11.79
CA LEU A 69 23.47 19.67 11.89
C LEU A 69 24.33 20.36 10.81
N THR A 70 25.17 19.62 10.08
CA THR A 70 25.98 20.16 8.98
C THR A 70 25.20 20.16 7.66
N MET A 71 24.42 19.11 7.40
CA MET A 71 23.55 18.98 6.23
C MET A 71 22.10 19.48 6.49
N LEU A 72 21.84 20.02 7.68
CA LEU A 72 20.54 20.51 8.15
C LEU A 72 19.37 19.56 7.85
N SER A 73 19.59 18.26 8.06
CA SER A 73 18.64 17.18 7.73
C SER A 73 18.69 16.08 8.79
N TYR A 74 17.76 15.13 8.72
CA TYR A 74 17.71 14.00 9.62
C TYR A 74 17.24 12.73 8.92
N SER A 75 17.73 11.59 9.40
CA SER A 75 17.13 10.29 9.15
C SER A 75 16.60 9.70 10.46
N GLY A 76 15.71 8.72 10.36
CA GLY A 76 15.19 8.02 11.52
C GLY A 76 14.56 6.69 11.13
N THR A 77 14.35 5.87 12.14
CA THR A 77 13.57 4.64 12.02
C THR A 77 12.51 4.59 13.11
N VAL A 78 11.35 4.03 12.81
CA VAL A 78 10.28 3.86 13.79
C VAL A 78 9.68 2.47 13.66
N ARG A 79 9.62 1.75 14.79
CA ARG A 79 8.85 0.51 14.95
C ARG A 79 7.61 0.83 15.76
N ILE A 80 6.44 0.61 15.18
CA ILE A 80 5.12 0.83 15.78
C ILE A 80 4.51 -0.54 16.07
N GLU A 81 4.20 -0.83 17.34
CA GLU A 81 3.32 -1.94 17.70
C GLU A 81 1.87 -1.53 17.45
N LEU A 82 1.14 -2.32 16.67
CA LEU A 82 -0.23 -2.06 16.24
C LEU A 82 -1.15 -3.20 16.71
N GLN A 83 -2.28 -2.85 17.32
CA GLN A 83 -3.42 -3.74 17.49
C GLN A 83 -4.43 -3.48 16.36
N VAL A 84 -4.70 -4.52 15.56
CA VAL A 84 -5.69 -4.45 14.49
C VAL A 84 -7.00 -5.03 15.01
N GLN A 85 -8.08 -4.26 14.95
CA GLN A 85 -9.41 -4.66 15.44
C GLN A 85 -10.26 -5.28 14.33
N ASN A 86 -10.24 -4.70 13.13
CA ASN A 86 -10.97 -5.17 11.96
C ASN A 86 -10.01 -5.65 10.88
N ASN A 87 -10.40 -6.68 10.11
CA ASN A 87 -9.59 -7.19 9.01
C ASN A 87 -9.29 -6.09 7.97
N THR A 88 -8.01 -5.91 7.64
CA THR A 88 -7.53 -4.94 6.64
C THR A 88 -6.30 -5.47 5.92
N ASN A 89 -5.99 -4.99 4.72
CA ASN A 89 -4.71 -5.23 4.04
C ASN A 89 -3.82 -3.97 3.97
N TRP A 90 -4.14 -2.92 4.74
CA TRP A 90 -3.39 -1.68 4.76
C TRP A 90 -3.42 -0.98 6.13
N VAL A 91 -2.42 -0.13 6.38
CA VAL A 91 -2.32 0.76 7.54
C VAL A 91 -2.21 2.21 7.03
N VAL A 92 -3.11 3.10 7.47
CA VAL A 92 -3.05 4.54 7.19
C VAL A 92 -2.65 5.31 8.44
N LEU A 93 -1.64 6.16 8.32
CA LEU A 93 -1.07 6.97 9.40
C LEU A 93 -0.71 8.37 8.90
N HIS A 94 -0.51 9.32 9.81
CA HIS A 94 -0.10 10.68 9.44
C HIS A 94 1.38 10.76 9.07
N SER A 95 1.68 11.48 7.99
CA SER A 95 3.04 11.77 7.55
C SER A 95 3.05 13.05 6.69
N LYS A 96 3.95 13.98 7.03
CA LYS A 96 4.10 15.29 6.39
C LYS A 96 5.59 15.59 6.19
N GLY A 97 6.01 15.86 4.97
CA GLY A 97 7.41 16.22 4.66
C GLY A 97 8.45 15.10 4.84
N LEU A 98 8.06 13.89 5.25
CA LEU A 98 8.96 12.75 5.42
C LEU A 98 9.04 11.93 4.13
N ARG A 99 10.27 11.71 3.63
CA ARG A 99 10.55 10.70 2.60
C ARG A 99 10.72 9.36 3.30
N ILE A 100 9.73 8.47 3.20
CA ILE A 100 9.84 7.07 3.63
C ILE A 100 10.67 6.32 2.58
N THR A 101 11.71 5.61 3.00
CA THR A 101 12.60 4.84 2.11
C THR A 101 12.37 3.33 2.21
N THR A 102 11.91 2.87 3.37
CA THR A 102 11.67 1.45 3.67
C THR A 102 10.39 1.34 4.48
N ALA A 103 9.55 0.37 4.14
CA ALA A 103 8.40 -0.04 4.96
C ALA A 103 8.35 -1.57 5.00
N THR A 104 8.30 -2.15 6.19
CA THR A 104 8.14 -3.61 6.40
C THR A 104 7.16 -3.87 7.55
N MET A 105 6.59 -5.07 7.60
CA MET A 105 5.63 -5.43 8.64
C MET A 105 5.84 -6.87 9.12
N LEU A 106 5.82 -7.04 10.43
CA LEU A 106 5.95 -8.32 11.13
C LEU A 106 4.62 -8.71 11.78
N ASP A 107 4.39 -10.01 11.92
CA ASP A 107 3.32 -10.55 12.76
C ASP A 107 3.67 -10.55 14.27
N GLN A 108 2.77 -11.07 15.10
CA GLN A 108 2.98 -11.24 16.54
C GLN A 108 4.14 -12.17 16.93
N ASN A 109 4.57 -13.06 16.03
CA ASN A 109 5.72 -13.96 16.22
C ASN A 109 7.03 -13.33 15.73
N LEU A 110 7.00 -12.06 15.30
CA LEU A 110 8.09 -11.33 14.64
C LEU A 110 8.49 -11.86 13.26
N ALA A 111 7.65 -12.69 12.64
CA ALA A 111 7.85 -13.16 11.28
C ALA A 111 7.45 -12.09 10.26
N HIS A 112 8.25 -11.91 9.21
CA HIS A 112 7.96 -10.98 8.12
C HIS A 112 6.70 -11.40 7.34
N LEU A 113 5.79 -10.46 7.09
CA LEU A 113 4.64 -10.70 6.21
C LEU A 113 5.05 -10.71 4.72
N SER A 114 6.20 -10.12 4.41
CA SER A 114 6.77 -9.93 3.07
C SER A 114 8.30 -9.91 3.15
N ASP A 115 8.98 -10.60 2.22
CA ASP A 115 10.42 -10.52 2.01
C ASP A 115 10.84 -9.23 1.25
N GLN A 116 9.86 -8.55 0.63
CA GLN A 116 10.04 -7.28 -0.08
C GLN A 116 9.49 -6.10 0.73
N VAL A 117 10.04 -4.91 0.50
CA VAL A 117 9.48 -3.66 1.02
C VAL A 117 8.03 -3.44 0.55
N LEU A 118 7.20 -2.98 1.47
CA LEU A 118 5.76 -2.83 1.27
C LEU A 118 5.44 -1.59 0.41
N PRO A 119 4.43 -1.64 -0.48
CA PRO A 119 3.99 -0.47 -1.22
C PRO A 119 3.51 0.65 -0.29
N VAL A 120 3.97 1.87 -0.57
CA VAL A 120 3.63 3.08 0.17
C VAL A 120 2.95 4.08 -0.77
N LEU A 121 1.77 4.58 -0.40
CA LEU A 121 1.09 5.66 -1.10
C LEU A 121 0.92 6.88 -0.18
N HIS A 122 1.13 8.08 -0.72
CA HIS A 122 0.98 9.33 0.02
C HIS A 122 -0.30 10.07 -0.37
N ASN A 123 -0.95 10.70 0.61
CA ASN A 123 -2.04 11.66 0.41
C ASN A 123 -1.63 12.99 1.06
N PRO A 124 -0.97 13.91 0.31
CA PRO A 124 -0.51 15.19 0.84
C PRO A 124 -1.66 16.06 1.36
N THR A 125 -2.84 16.00 0.73
CA THR A 125 -4.01 16.81 1.08
C THR A 125 -4.55 16.53 2.48
N HIS A 126 -4.40 15.31 2.99
CA HIS A 126 -4.77 14.94 4.36
C HIS A 126 -3.56 14.74 5.30
N GLU A 127 -2.34 14.98 4.81
CA GLU A 127 -1.08 14.68 5.53
C GLU A 127 -1.04 13.23 6.03
N GLN A 128 -1.43 12.30 5.14
CA GLN A 128 -1.55 10.87 5.42
C GLN A 128 -0.68 10.03 4.48
N THR A 129 -0.39 8.80 4.90
CA THR A 129 0.33 7.79 4.12
C THR A 129 -0.25 6.40 4.41
N ALA A 130 -0.39 5.59 3.37
CA ALA A 130 -0.91 4.23 3.40
C ALA A 130 0.21 3.23 3.10
N ILE A 131 0.37 2.21 3.95
CA ILE A 131 1.29 1.08 3.75
C ILE A 131 0.46 -0.16 3.50
N PHE A 132 0.70 -0.85 2.38
CA PHE A 132 -0.04 -2.05 1.98
C PHE A 132 0.67 -3.33 2.39
N SER A 133 -0.07 -4.24 3.04
CA SER A 133 0.39 -5.60 3.34
C SER A 133 -0.09 -6.57 2.24
N PRO A 134 0.75 -7.50 1.75
CA PRO A 134 0.32 -8.56 0.83
C PRO A 134 -0.54 -9.64 1.52
N ARG A 135 -0.63 -9.61 2.85
CA ARG A 135 -1.45 -10.52 3.67
C ARG A 135 -2.50 -9.73 4.46
N VAL A 136 -3.67 -10.32 4.67
CA VAL A 136 -4.70 -9.72 5.54
C VAL A 136 -4.17 -9.64 6.97
N LEU A 137 -4.21 -8.44 7.54
CA LEU A 137 -4.01 -8.15 8.94
C LEU A 137 -5.33 -8.48 9.64
N SER A 138 -5.33 -9.53 10.45
CA SER A 138 -6.53 -10.09 11.07
C SER A 138 -6.94 -9.33 12.32
N GLY A 139 -8.25 -9.16 12.51
CA GLY A 139 -8.83 -8.59 13.72
C GLY A 139 -8.42 -9.34 14.99
N GLY A 140 -8.21 -8.60 16.07
CA GLY A 140 -7.74 -9.09 17.36
C GLY A 140 -6.23 -9.35 17.45
N GLN A 141 -5.48 -9.30 16.35
CA GLN A 141 -4.05 -9.63 16.33
C GLN A 141 -3.14 -8.40 16.52
N LYS A 142 -1.90 -8.67 16.92
CA LYS A 142 -0.81 -7.67 16.96
C LYS A 142 0.09 -7.77 15.74
N TYR A 143 0.57 -6.61 15.29
CA TYR A 143 1.53 -6.47 14.19
C TYR A 143 2.59 -5.42 14.56
N PHE A 144 3.74 -5.48 13.91
CA PHE A 144 4.78 -4.46 14.04
C PHE A 144 5.07 -3.83 12.69
N LEU A 145 4.72 -2.57 12.50
CA LEU A 145 5.08 -1.78 11.33
C LEU A 145 6.45 -1.13 11.58
N PHE A 146 7.41 -1.38 10.69
CA PHE A 146 8.71 -0.72 10.70
C PHE A 146 8.84 0.21 9.49
N LEU A 147 9.28 1.44 9.73
CA LEU A 147 9.52 2.45 8.71
C LEU A 147 10.93 3.04 8.87
N GLU A 148 11.59 3.28 7.75
CA GLU A 148 12.77 4.15 7.67
C GLU A 148 12.40 5.42 6.90
N PHE A 149 12.85 6.57 7.39
CA PHE A 149 12.49 7.86 6.82
C PHE A 149 13.63 8.88 6.93
N GLY A 150 13.53 9.95 6.14
CA GLY A 150 14.34 11.15 6.32
C GLY A 150 13.71 12.41 5.75
N ALA A 151 14.15 13.55 6.25
CA ALA A 151 13.68 14.88 5.84
C ALA A 151 14.72 15.96 6.15
N GLU A 152 14.44 17.20 5.76
CA GLU A 152 15.21 18.38 6.14
C GLU A 152 14.71 18.95 7.47
N LEU A 153 15.60 19.55 8.26
CA LEU A 153 15.23 20.25 9.49
C LEU A 153 14.45 21.52 9.12
N GLY A 154 13.26 21.69 9.69
CA GLY A 154 12.43 22.86 9.45
C GLY A 154 13.14 24.19 9.78
N GLU A 155 12.81 25.23 9.02
CA GLU A 155 13.25 26.61 9.28
C GLU A 155 12.26 27.40 10.15
N GLY A 156 11.03 26.90 10.30
CA GLY A 156 9.99 27.47 11.17
C GLY A 156 10.03 26.91 12.60
N PHE A 157 8.99 27.17 13.38
CA PHE A 157 8.90 26.81 14.81
C PHE A 157 7.96 25.63 15.10
N TYR A 158 7.85 24.67 14.16
CA TYR A 158 6.96 23.51 14.24
C TYR A 158 7.67 22.25 13.71
N GLY A 159 7.22 21.07 14.14
CA GLY A 159 7.85 19.81 13.80
C GLY A 159 9.25 19.68 14.40
N PHE A 160 10.18 19.07 13.66
CA PHE A 160 11.59 18.96 14.03
C PHE A 160 12.39 20.00 13.25
N TYR A 161 12.87 21.04 13.93
CA TYR A 161 13.38 22.27 13.32
C TYR A 161 14.76 22.66 13.86
N ARG A 162 15.50 23.45 13.07
CA ARG A 162 16.82 23.96 13.48
C ARG A 162 16.67 25.21 14.35
N SER A 163 17.44 25.28 15.42
CA SER A 163 17.54 26.44 16.32
C SER A 163 18.97 26.95 16.33
N THR A 164 19.17 28.25 16.60
CA THR A 164 20.50 28.86 16.67
C THR A 164 20.64 29.78 17.88
N TYR A 165 21.85 29.87 18.41
CA TYR A 165 22.24 30.87 19.41
C TYR A 165 23.63 31.41 19.10
N ARG A 166 23.98 32.56 19.70
CA ARG A 166 25.33 33.13 19.63
C ARG A 166 26.05 32.96 20.96
N THR A 167 27.33 32.63 20.90
CA THR A 167 28.22 32.60 22.07
C THR A 167 28.61 34.02 22.49
N SER A 168 29.22 34.17 23.66
CA SER A 168 29.86 35.41 24.10
C SER A 168 31.03 35.86 23.21
N THR A 169 31.61 34.95 22.42
CA THR A 169 32.63 35.23 21.40
C THR A 169 32.06 35.57 20.01
N GLY A 170 30.72 35.60 19.86
CA GLY A 170 30.03 35.93 18.61
C GLY A 170 29.86 34.75 17.63
N GLU A 171 30.39 33.57 17.94
CA GLU A 171 30.20 32.35 17.15
C GLU A 171 28.72 31.95 17.14
N THR A 172 28.18 31.56 15.98
CA THR A 172 26.81 31.02 15.88
C THR A 172 26.85 29.50 16.01
N ARG A 173 26.09 28.97 16.97
CA ARG A 173 25.95 27.53 17.25
C ARG A 173 24.55 27.07 16.86
N TYR A 174 24.47 25.86 16.31
CA TYR A 174 23.23 25.23 15.86
C TYR A 174 22.78 24.14 16.84
N GLY A 175 21.47 23.95 16.95
CA GLY A 175 20.83 22.85 17.66
C GLY A 175 19.54 22.43 16.97
N VAL A 176 18.86 21.43 17.53
CA VAL A 176 17.54 20.98 17.07
C VAL A 176 16.50 21.16 18.18
N CYS A 177 15.26 21.43 17.79
CA CYS A 177 14.11 21.54 18.68
C CYS A 177 12.92 20.79 18.09
N VAL A 178 12.02 20.32 18.96
CA VAL A 178 10.73 19.72 18.59
C VAL A 178 9.62 20.59 19.13
N CYS A 179 8.64 20.92 18.28
CA CYS A 179 7.41 21.63 18.64
C CYS A 179 6.23 20.96 17.92
N VAL A 180 5.07 20.86 18.58
CA VAL A 180 3.88 20.12 18.12
C VAL A 180 2.63 20.99 18.14
#